data_AF-A0A8J6DYF2-F1
#
_entry.id   AF-A0A8J6DYF2-F1
#
_cell.length_a   1.000
_cell.length_b   1.000
_cell.length_c   1.000
_cell.angle_alpha   90.00
_cell.angle_beta   90.00
_cell.angle_gamma   90.00
#
_symmetry.space_group_name_H-M   'P 1'
#
loop_
_entity.id
_entity.type
_entity.pdbx_description
1 polymer ?
#
loop_
_entity_poly.entity_id
_entity_poly.type
_entity_poly.pdbx_seq_one_letter_code
_entity_poly.pdbx_strand_id
1 'polypeptide(L)'
;GKYPELVHLPEGVSSSYMGIRSTRQPGFELVIVWRIQIDEEGKVLPKLDLLTQVPQQALQLDKNRIIEAAPLTFRALLGVLGIEATLESLIVSLFTEENN
;
A
#
# COMPACT_ATOMS: atom_id res chain seq x y z
N GLY A 1 15.95 -4.38 -6.90
CA GLY A 1 14.55 -4.85 -6.98
C GLY A 1 13.95 -4.43 -8.31
N LYS A 2 12.76 -4.93 -8.65
CA LYS A 2 12.08 -4.66 -9.93
C LYS A 2 11.69 -3.18 -10.13
N TYR A 3 11.48 -2.43 -9.04
CA TYR A 3 11.00 -1.04 -9.06
C TYR A 3 11.76 -0.12 -8.07
N PRO A 4 13.06 0.15 -8.29
CA PRO A 4 13.89 0.87 -7.33
C PRO A 4 13.49 2.34 -7.12
N GLU A 5 12.85 2.96 -8.10
CA GLU A 5 12.43 4.38 -8.05
C GLU A 5 11.10 4.61 -7.31
N LEU A 6 10.29 3.56 -7.15
CA LEU A 6 8.94 3.63 -6.58
C LEU A 6 8.86 2.97 -5.22
N VAL A 7 9.56 1.84 -5.07
CA VAL A 7 9.50 0.99 -3.89
C VAL A 7 10.72 1.27 -3.04
N HIS A 8 10.49 1.65 -1.79
CA HIS A 8 11.54 1.83 -0.81
C HIS A 8 11.28 1.01 0.46
N LEU A 9 12.38 0.58 1.07
CA LEU A 9 12.43 -0.21 2.29
C LEU A 9 13.39 0.52 3.24
N PRO A 10 12.90 1.34 4.18
CA PRO A 10 13.76 2.24 4.97
C PRO A 10 14.85 1.53 5.78
N GLU A 11 14.59 0.28 6.19
CA GLU A 11 15.54 -0.57 6.93
C GLU A 11 15.99 -1.78 6.10
N GLY A 12 15.84 -1.70 4.77
CA GLY A 12 16.13 -2.81 3.86
C GLY A 12 15.30 -4.06 4.18
N VAL A 13 15.96 -5.22 4.20
CA VAL A 13 15.32 -6.53 4.42
C VAL A 13 14.71 -6.69 5.83
N SER A 14 15.15 -5.88 6.79
CA SER A 14 14.65 -5.92 8.17
C SER A 14 13.42 -5.03 8.38
N SER A 15 12.99 -4.30 7.35
CA SER A 15 11.94 -3.30 7.49
C SER A 15 10.58 -3.92 7.79
N SER A 16 9.89 -3.37 8.79
CA SER A 16 8.51 -3.73 9.15
C SER A 16 7.46 -3.13 8.21
N TYR A 17 7.89 -2.36 7.20
CA TYR A 17 7.01 -1.81 6.18
C TYR A 17 7.74 -1.58 4.84
N MET A 18 6.94 -1.39 3.80
CA MET A 18 7.37 -1.03 2.46
C MET A 18 6.59 0.21 2.03
N GLY A 19 7.29 1.23 1.52
CA GLY A 19 6.64 2.39 0.93
C GLY A 19 6.64 2.30 -0.60
N ILE A 20 5.51 2.65 -1.20
CA ILE A 20 5.36 2.85 -2.64
C ILE A 20 5.01 4.31 -2.87
N ARG A 21 5.96 5.07 -3.41
CA ARG A 21 5.80 6.50 -3.67
C ARG A 21 5.49 6.76 -5.14
N SER A 22 4.51 7.63 -5.39
CA SER A 22 4.28 8.10 -6.76
C SER A 22 5.35 9.12 -7.15
N THR A 23 6.01 8.90 -8.28
CA THR A 23 6.92 9.89 -8.87
C THR A 23 6.17 11.07 -9.49
N ARG A 24 4.88 10.93 -9.81
CA ARG A 24 4.02 11.98 -10.40
C ARG A 24 3.42 12.91 -9.36
N GLN A 25 3.05 12.38 -8.20
CA GLN A 25 2.41 13.14 -7.13
C GLN A 25 3.31 13.14 -5.89
N PRO A 26 4.26 14.09 -5.79
CA PRO A 26 5.07 14.25 -4.60
C PRO A 26 4.18 14.37 -3.35
N GLY A 27 4.46 13.55 -2.33
CA GLY A 27 3.69 13.51 -1.09
C GLY A 27 2.54 12.50 -1.07
N PHE A 28 2.24 11.83 -2.20
CA PHE A 28 1.36 10.66 -2.22
C PHE A 28 2.19 9.38 -2.04
N GLU A 29 1.87 8.61 -1.00
CA GLU A 29 2.58 7.39 -0.67
C GLU A 29 1.63 6.32 -0.11
N LEU A 30 1.78 5.09 -0.59
CA LEU A 30 1.14 3.91 -0.03
C LEU A 30 2.17 3.18 0.84
N VAL A 31 1.88 3.03 2.13
CA VAL A 31 2.75 2.34 3.07
C VAL A 31 2.12 1.00 3.44
N ILE A 32 2.77 -0.08 3.02
CA ILE A 32 2.36 -1.44 3.31
C ILE A 32 3.08 -1.89 4.57
N VAL A 33 2.32 -2.25 5.62
CA VAL A 33 2.87 -2.64 6.92
C VAL A 33 2.66 -4.14 7.15
N TRP A 34 3.69 -4.81 7.67
CA TRP A 34 3.60 -6.19 8.12
C TRP A 34 3.19 -6.18 9.60
N ARG A 35 1.95 -6.56 9.88
CA ARG A 35 1.40 -6.66 11.24
C ARG A 35 1.43 -8.10 11.70
N ILE A 36 1.88 -8.32 12.93
CA ILE A 36 1.75 -9.60 13.60
C ILE A 36 0.52 -9.50 14.49
N GLN A 37 -0.52 -10.29 14.19
CA GLN A 37 -1.70 -10.41 15.05
C GLN A 37 -1.65 -11.76 15.78
N ILE A 38 -2.15 -11.79 16.99
CA ILE A 38 -2.32 -13.01 17.77
C ILE A 38 -3.81 -13.18 17.98
N ASP A 39 -4.38 -14.31 17.58
CA ASP A 39 -5.79 -14.60 17.83
C ASP A 39 -6.04 -15.05 19.28
N GLU A 40 -7.30 -15.29 19.63
CA GLU A 40 -7.71 -15.64 21.00
C GLU A 40 -7.11 -16.99 21.45
N GLU A 41 -6.77 -17.85 20.48
CA GLU A 41 -6.12 -19.14 20.66
C GLU A 41 -4.58 -19.04 20.74
N GLY A 42 -4.02 -17.84 20.62
CA GLY A 42 -2.58 -17.61 20.67
C GLY A 42 -1.85 -17.88 19.34
N LYS A 43 -2.57 -18.10 18.24
CA LYS A 43 -2.00 -18.29 16.91
C LYS A 43 -1.53 -16.95 16.35
N VAL A 44 -0.29 -16.94 15.90
CA VAL A 44 0.30 -15.80 15.22
C VAL A 44 -0.13 -15.79 13.75
N LEU A 45 -0.85 -14.74 13.34
CA LEU A 45 -1.27 -14.51 11.97
C LEU A 45 -0.50 -13.30 11.41
N PRO A 46 0.42 -13.51 10.46
CA PRO A 46 1.02 -12.39 9.73
C PRO A 46 -0.06 -11.76 8.85
N LYS A 47 -0.23 -10.45 8.97
CA LYS A 47 -1.22 -9.68 8.23
C LYS A 47 -0.55 -8.51 7.53
N LEU A 48 -0.80 -8.41 6.24
CA LEU A 48 -0.48 -7.21 5.47
C LEU A 48 -1.61 -6.20 5.63
N ASP A 49 -1.26 -4.94 5.83
CA ASP A 49 -2.21 -3.83 5.84
C ASP A 49 -1.64 -2.63 5.10
N LEU A 50 -2.52 -1.68 4.77
CA LEU A 50 -2.18 -0.49 4.00
C LEU A 50 -2.45 0.76 4.82
N LEU A 51 -1.50 1.69 4.79
CA LEU A 51 -1.64 3.05 5.27
C LEU A 51 -1.46 4.00 4.09
N THR A 52 -2.43 4.88 3.89
CA THR A 52 -2.38 5.89 2.83
C THR A 52 -1.87 7.20 3.39
N GLN A 53 -0.78 7.71 2.82
CA GLN A 53 -0.28 9.04 3.10
C GLN A 53 -0.61 9.95 1.91
N VAL A 54 -1.45 10.94 2.14
CA VAL A 54 -1.88 11.91 1.11
C VAL A 54 -1.76 13.34 1.63
N PRO A 55 -1.44 14.32 0.77
CA PRO A 55 -1.45 15.72 1.15
C PRO A 55 -2.85 16.15 1.62
N GLN A 56 -2.92 16.99 2.66
CA GLN A 56 -4.21 17.45 3.22
C GLN A 56 -5.10 18.14 2.19
N GLN A 57 -4.51 18.86 1.24
CA GLN A 57 -5.24 19.52 0.15
C GLN A 57 -5.92 18.50 -0.77
N ALA A 58 -5.26 17.37 -1.05
CA ALA A 58 -5.83 16.30 -1.84
C ALA A 58 -6.94 15.56 -1.09
N LEU A 59 -6.80 15.42 0.24
CA LEU A 59 -7.85 14.82 1.08
C LEU A 59 -9.17 15.63 1.04
N GLN A 60 -9.10 16.96 0.93
CA GLN A 60 -10.31 17.79 0.77
C GLN A 60 -11.06 17.53 -0.55
N LEU A 61 -10.37 16.99 -1.54
CA LEU A 61 -10.95 16.64 -2.84
C LEU A 61 -11.53 15.22 -2.86
N ASP A 62 -11.26 14.40 -1.84
CA ASP A 62 -11.75 13.03 -1.71
C ASP A 62 -13.21 12.97 -1.24
N LYS A 63 -14.13 13.41 -2.11
CA LYS A 63 -15.57 13.45 -1.82
C LYS A 63 -16.18 12.06 -1.55
N ASN A 64 -15.54 11.01 -2.07
CA ASN A 64 -16.03 9.64 -1.99
C ASN A 64 -15.34 8.83 -0.87
N ARG A 65 -14.47 9.47 -0.07
CA ARG A 65 -13.70 8.82 1.02
C ARG A 65 -12.90 7.60 0.53
N ILE A 66 -12.38 7.66 -0.68
CA ILE A 66 -11.57 6.62 -1.30
C ILE A 66 -10.32 6.36 -0.46
N ILE A 67 -9.71 7.41 0.10
CA ILE A 67 -8.51 7.29 0.93
C ILE A 67 -8.81 6.53 2.21
N GLU A 68 -9.94 6.81 2.87
CA GLU A 68 -10.37 6.08 4.08
C GLU A 68 -10.72 4.61 3.78
N ALA A 69 -11.31 4.35 2.62
CA ALA A 69 -11.71 3.00 2.19
C ALA A 69 -10.52 2.15 1.69
N ALA A 70 -9.41 2.76 1.29
CA ALA A 70 -8.28 2.08 0.65
C ALA A 70 -7.73 0.87 1.43
N PRO A 71 -7.55 0.90 2.78
CA PRO A 71 -7.10 -0.27 3.53
C PRO A 71 -8.07 -1.45 3.45
N LEU A 72 -9.38 -1.18 3.42
CA LEU A 72 -10.38 -2.23 3.27
C LEU A 72 -10.31 -2.86 1.88
N THR A 73 -10.27 -2.04 0.84
CA THR A 73 -10.14 -2.50 -0.55
C THR A 73 -8.86 -3.32 -0.75
N PHE A 74 -7.75 -2.88 -0.17
CA PHE A 74 -6.48 -3.61 -0.21
C PHE A 74 -6.61 -5.01 0.39
N ARG A 75 -7.25 -5.16 1.55
CA ARG A 75 -7.48 -6.47 2.17
C ARG A 75 -8.37 -7.38 1.32
N ALA A 76 -9.37 -6.82 0.64
CA ALA A 76 -10.18 -7.58 -0.30
C ALA A 76 -9.33 -8.10 -1.48
N LEU A 77 -8.46 -7.25 -2.04
CA LEU A 77 -7.54 -7.65 -3.12
C LEU A 77 -6.57 -8.73 -2.67
N LEU A 78 -6.00 -8.64 -1.47
CA LEU A 78 -5.14 -9.71 -0.92
C LEU A 78 -5.85 -11.06 -0.87
N GLY A 79 -7.14 -11.08 -0.50
CA GLY A 79 -7.94 -12.31 -0.46
C GLY A 79 -8.27 -12.88 -1.84
N VAL A 80 -8.38 -12.04 -2.86
CA VAL A 80 -8.75 -12.45 -4.23
C VAL A 80 -7.53 -12.80 -5.08
N LEU A 81 -6.49 -11.97 -5.04
CA LEU A 81 -5.32 -12.05 -5.92
C LEU A 81 -4.10 -12.69 -5.25
N GLY A 82 -4.06 -12.73 -3.91
CA GLY A 82 -2.85 -13.06 -3.16
C GLY A 82 -1.86 -11.89 -3.08
N ILE A 83 -0.77 -12.09 -2.33
CA ILE A 83 0.17 -11.02 -1.95
C ILE A 83 0.88 -10.44 -3.17
N GLU A 84 1.58 -11.27 -3.94
CA GLU A 84 2.45 -10.81 -5.04
C GLU A 84 1.66 -10.04 -6.11
N ALA A 85 0.54 -10.59 -6.58
CA ALA A 85 -0.29 -9.97 -7.60
C ALA A 85 -0.97 -8.68 -7.11
N THR A 86 -1.34 -8.60 -5.84
CA THR A 86 -1.89 -7.35 -5.26
C THR A 86 -0.82 -6.25 -5.25
N LEU A 87 0.40 -6.58 -4.79
CA LEU A 87 1.51 -5.62 -4.73
C LEU A 87 1.92 -5.14 -6.12
N GLU A 88 2.08 -6.07 -7.07
CA GLU A 88 2.36 -5.76 -8.46
C GLU A 88 1.30 -4.81 -9.03
N SER A 89 0.02 -5.11 -8.81
CA SER A 89 -1.10 -4.29 -9.30
C SER A 89 -1.05 -2.86 -8.74
N LEU A 90 -0.77 -2.69 -7.44
CA LEU A 90 -0.63 -1.37 -6.82
C LEU A 90 0.56 -0.58 -7.38
N ILE A 91 1.72 -1.23 -7.54
CA ILE A 91 2.91 -0.59 -8.09
C ILE A 91 2.64 -0.14 -9.52
N VAL A 92 2.03 -1.01 -10.33
CA VAL A 92 1.63 -0.68 -11.70
C VAL A 92 0.65 0.50 -11.70
N SER A 93 -0.41 0.50 -10.88
CA SER A 93 -1.38 1.62 -10.84
C SER A 93 -0.76 2.95 -10.43
N LEU A 94 0.25 2.95 -9.56
CA LEU A 94 0.97 4.18 -9.18
C LEU A 94 2.03 4.61 -10.20
N PHE A 95 2.40 3.70 -11.11
CA PHE A 95 3.37 3.92 -12.18
C PHE A 95 2.73 4.30 -13.52
N THR A 96 1.63 3.65 -13.91
CA THR A 96 1.07 3.69 -15.27
C THR A 96 0.54 5.08 -15.64
N GLU A 97 1.07 5.57 -16.77
CA GLU A 97 0.39 6.50 -17.68
C GLU A 97 -1.03 6.00 -17.95
N GLU A 98 -2.06 6.85 -17.81
CA GLU A 98 -3.06 6.85 -18.88
C GLU A 98 -2.42 7.61 -20.03
N ASN A 99 -1.90 6.86 -21.02
CA ASN A 99 -1.66 7.42 -22.34
C ASN A 99 -3.03 7.83 -22.89
N ASN A 100 -3.34 9.12 -22.81
CA ASN A 100 -4.35 9.77 -23.64
C ASN A 100 -3.69 10.94 -24.37
#